data_AF-A0A6M0AM16-F1
#
_entry.id   AF-A0A6M0AM16-F1
#
_cell.length_a   1.000
_cell.length_b   1.000
_cell.length_c   1.000
_cell.angle_alpha   90.00
_cell.angle_beta   90.00
_cell.angle_gamma   90.00
#
_symmetry.space_group_name_H-M   'P 1'
#
loop_
_entity.id
_entity.type
_entity.pdbx_description
1 polymer ?
#
loop_
_entity_poly.entity_id
_entity_poly.type
_entity_poly.pdbx_seq_one_letter_code
_entity_poly.pdbx_strand_id
1 'polypeptide(L)'
;RAPTEFRFVVNRCCHILINHWHLKPNTRRAVQELVALFDHVPSPLRVHSRAPRRLRQLMQMFKRTEQYLTLQRLSIVMNDTPQYSNGSKPVANLIQRYPYLYEHCLLSEDSSQEYQQTVRQVQAMVQRRFDCDLSKYVTYQVRCANLRRNRAITSPRRIIQPVSNPTLLTERELASALKQFFGKVQGSYTYQDVARSFHTHSQHTACFKDFKEDLYEYLIASIDPAYGKQQFNKRLYTHLQNTLPEWDYQTPNEFMVVRTCTQLLNFLVVESPKRPNHYTFVDLITNLGTTITTGLLIKIVLICRKVKPYLEKRFSILFNHYESETRNSVPWLVPSLENLNIALSVHFGSADISCLNQIM
;
A
#
# COMPACT_ATOMS: atom_id res chain seq x y z
N ARG A 1 5.29 36.07 2.36
CA ARG A 1 6.71 35.75 2.54
C ARG A 1 6.96 35.16 3.93
N ALA A 2 6.83 35.92 5.03
CA ALA A 2 7.05 35.37 6.37
C ALA A 2 6.24 34.10 6.75
N PRO A 3 4.93 33.97 6.45
CA PRO A 3 4.18 32.73 6.77
C PRO A 3 4.54 31.53 5.90
N THR A 4 4.97 31.78 4.65
CA THR A 4 5.41 30.74 3.73
C THR A 4 6.77 30.21 4.13
N GLU A 5 7.74 31.07 4.42
CA GLU A 5 9.09 30.67 4.83
C GLU A 5 9.12 30.00 6.21
N PHE A 6 8.33 30.50 7.17
CA PHE A 6 8.31 29.97 8.53
C PHE A 6 7.97 28.48 8.58
N ARG A 7 7.00 28.01 7.77
CA ARG A 7 6.61 26.60 7.73
C ARG A 7 7.78 25.69 7.35
N PHE A 8 8.59 26.12 6.37
CA PHE A 8 9.72 25.35 5.86
C PHE A 8 10.87 25.35 6.87
N VAL A 9 11.14 26.49 7.52
CA VAL A 9 12.17 26.60 8.56
C VAL A 9 11.85 25.65 9.72
N VAL A 10 10.64 25.71 10.27
CA VAL A 10 10.22 24.84 11.38
C VAL A 10 10.29 23.37 10.96
N ASN A 11 9.76 23.04 9.78
CA ASN A 11 9.80 21.67 9.27
C ASN A 11 11.23 21.15 9.15
N ARG A 12 12.15 21.95 8.59
CA ARG A 12 13.56 21.60 8.46
C ARG A 12 14.22 21.41 9.83
N CYS A 13 13.94 22.27 10.81
CA CYS A 13 14.44 22.10 12.18
C CYS A 13 13.98 20.77 12.78
N CYS A 14 12.70 20.41 12.62
CA CYS A 14 12.18 19.11 13.06
C CYS A 14 12.91 17.96 12.37
N HIS A 15 13.07 17.99 11.05
CA HIS A 15 13.75 16.93 10.31
C HIS A 15 15.22 16.77 10.69
N ILE A 16 15.95 17.86 10.98
CA ILE A 16 17.34 17.78 11.47
C ILE A 16 17.42 16.97 12.77
N LEU A 17 16.52 17.27 13.73
CA LEU A 17 16.46 16.54 15.00
C LEU A 17 16.08 15.07 14.79
N ILE A 18 15.06 14.82 13.96
CA ILE A 18 14.54 13.48 13.70
C ILE A 18 15.58 12.61 12.99
N ASN A 19 16.32 13.16 12.02
CA ASN A 19 17.41 12.45 11.34
C ASN A 19 18.50 12.04 12.32
N HIS A 20 18.82 12.89 13.32
CA HIS A 20 19.76 12.53 14.38
C HIS A 20 19.23 11.44 15.30
N TRP A 21 17.96 11.54 15.72
CA TRP A 21 17.34 10.59 16.64
C TRP A 21 17.04 9.23 16.00
N HIS A 22 16.81 9.17 14.69
CA HIS A 22 16.55 7.90 14.00
C HIS A 22 17.72 6.92 14.09
N LEU A 23 18.96 7.45 14.10
CA LEU A 23 20.18 6.65 14.21
C LEU A 23 20.34 5.98 15.60
N LYS A 24 19.57 6.40 16.61
CA LYS A 24 19.71 5.95 17.99
C LYS A 24 18.39 5.35 18.49
N PRO A 25 18.34 4.05 18.82
CA PRO A 25 17.12 3.38 19.28
C PRO A 25 16.47 4.08 20.48
N ASN A 26 17.28 4.56 21.42
CA ASN A 26 16.82 5.15 22.68
C ASN A 26 16.14 6.52 22.51
N THR A 27 16.31 7.18 21.36
CA THR A 27 15.76 8.53 21.11
C THR A 27 14.51 8.52 20.23
N ARG A 28 13.99 7.35 19.84
CA ARG A 28 12.78 7.26 19.01
C ARG A 28 11.55 7.91 19.65
N ARG A 29 11.42 7.81 20.98
CA ARG A 29 10.37 8.47 21.76
C ARG A 29 10.42 10.00 21.66
N ALA A 30 11.61 10.59 21.47
CA ALA A 30 11.78 12.03 21.35
C ALA A 30 11.06 12.62 20.14
N VAL A 31 10.85 11.82 19.07
CA VAL A 31 10.09 12.25 17.88
C VAL A 31 8.62 12.52 18.25
N GLN A 32 8.02 11.65 19.07
CA GLN A 32 6.63 11.82 19.53
C GLN A 32 6.51 13.00 20.47
N GLU A 33 7.45 13.14 21.42
CA GLU A 33 7.47 14.26 22.36
C GLU A 33 7.62 15.58 21.61
N LEU A 34 8.50 15.66 20.60
CA LEU A 34 8.65 16.83 19.74
C LEU A 34 7.34 17.20 19.04
N VAL A 35 6.65 16.22 18.44
CA VAL A 35 5.39 16.48 17.73
C VAL A 35 4.29 16.91 18.71
N ALA A 36 4.22 16.28 19.90
CA ALA A 36 3.25 16.61 20.93
C ALA A 36 3.41 18.04 21.48
N LEU A 37 4.60 18.65 21.41
CA LEU A 37 4.80 20.05 21.79
C LEU A 37 3.96 21.01 20.94
N PHE A 38 3.68 20.69 19.68
CA PHE A 38 2.85 21.51 18.81
C PHE A 38 1.36 21.47 19.19
N ASP A 39 0.93 20.47 19.97
CA ASP A 39 -0.44 20.42 20.50
C ASP A 39 -0.67 21.36 21.68
N HIS A 40 0.40 21.73 22.37
CA HIS A 40 0.36 22.56 23.57
C HIS A 40 0.74 24.03 23.30
N VAL A 41 0.71 24.48 22.04
CA VAL A 41 1.03 25.88 21.68
C VAL A 41 0.02 26.83 22.34
N PRO A 42 0.44 27.69 23.28
CA PRO A 42 -0.49 28.54 24.02
C PRO A 42 -1.19 29.55 23.11
N SER A 43 -2.41 29.96 23.50
CA SER A 43 -3.18 30.92 22.70
C SER A 43 -2.41 32.23 22.45
N PRO A 44 -2.43 32.75 21.20
CA PRO A 44 -1.81 34.03 20.86
C PRO A 44 -2.48 35.21 21.58
N LEU A 45 -3.72 35.05 22.06
CA LEU A 45 -4.47 36.09 22.77
C LEU A 45 -3.96 36.32 24.20
N ARG A 46 -3.20 35.37 24.77
CA ARG A 46 -2.64 35.46 26.14
C ARG A 46 -1.31 36.23 26.21
N VAL A 47 -0.88 36.90 25.14
CA VAL A 47 0.40 37.64 25.10
C VAL A 47 0.20 39.07 24.65
N HIS A 48 0.70 40.00 25.47
CA HIS A 48 0.66 41.43 25.21
C HIS A 48 1.73 41.87 24.19
N SER A 49 2.88 41.19 24.14
CA SER A 49 3.98 41.53 23.22
C SER A 49 3.74 41.02 21.78
N ARG A 50 4.05 41.87 20.79
CA ARG A 50 3.77 41.64 19.36
C ARG A 50 4.51 40.42 18.79
N ALA A 51 5.81 40.26 19.10
CA ALA A 51 6.63 39.22 18.51
C ALA A 51 6.23 37.79 18.95
N PRO A 52 6.05 37.47 20.25
CA PRO A 52 5.62 36.12 20.64
C PRO A 52 4.16 35.82 20.26
N ARG A 53 3.30 36.85 20.20
CA ARG A 53 1.95 36.71 19.63
C ARG A 53 2.01 36.28 18.17
N ARG A 54 2.88 36.93 17.37
CA ARG A 54 3.11 36.57 15.96
C ARG A 54 3.67 35.16 15.81
N LEU A 55 4.64 34.76 16.64
CA LEU A 55 5.20 33.41 16.63
C LEU A 55 4.12 32.34 16.91
N ARG A 56 3.29 32.55 17.93
CA ARG A 56 2.17 31.64 18.25
C ARG A 56 1.16 31.53 17.12
N GLN A 57 0.85 32.64 16.43
CA GLN A 57 0.00 32.60 15.24
C GLN A 57 0.63 31.76 14.12
N LEU A 58 1.92 31.97 13.84
CA LEU A 58 2.64 31.21 12.81
C LEU A 58 2.71 29.71 13.13
N MET A 59 2.91 29.35 14.40
CA MET A 59 2.84 27.97 14.89
C MET A 59 1.44 27.36 14.68
N GLN A 60 0.38 28.10 15.00
CA GLN A 60 -1.00 27.66 14.76
C GLN A 60 -1.31 27.49 13.27
N MET A 61 -0.73 28.34 12.40
CA MET A 61 -0.83 28.18 10.95
C MET A 61 -0.05 26.94 10.47
N PHE A 62 1.13 26.67 11.04
CA PHE A 62 1.93 25.49 10.71
C PHE A 62 1.17 24.18 10.96
N LYS A 63 0.37 24.10 12.03
CA LYS A 63 -0.46 22.91 12.31
C LYS A 63 -1.47 22.56 11.22
N ARG A 64 -1.81 23.50 10.35
CA ARG A 64 -2.76 23.31 9.24
C ARG A 64 -2.06 22.99 7.91
N THR A 65 -0.75 22.78 7.94
CA THR A 65 0.06 22.52 6.75
C THR A 65 0.29 21.03 6.55
N GLU A 66 0.56 20.64 5.31
CA GLU A 66 0.96 19.27 4.96
C GLU A 66 2.24 18.84 5.67
N GLN A 67 3.19 19.77 5.87
CA GLN A 67 4.43 19.52 6.62
C GLN A 67 4.16 19.04 8.05
N TYR A 68 3.17 19.63 8.74
CA TYR A 68 2.84 19.17 10.08
C TYR A 68 2.16 17.79 10.05
N LEU A 69 1.31 17.53 9.05
CA LEU A 69 0.67 16.23 8.87
C LEU A 69 1.69 15.12 8.63
N THR A 70 2.70 15.34 7.79
CA THR A 70 3.77 14.36 7.56
C THR A 70 4.61 14.12 8.82
N LEU A 71 4.88 15.15 9.63
CA LEU A 71 5.53 14.99 10.93
C LEU A 71 4.68 14.17 11.91
N GLN A 72 3.36 14.38 11.95
CA GLN A 72 2.45 13.58 12.77
C GLN A 72 2.51 12.10 12.36
N ARG A 73 2.38 11.82 11.06
CA ARG A 73 2.48 10.46 10.52
C ARG A 73 3.82 9.81 10.83
N LEU A 74 4.92 10.55 10.71
CA LEU A 74 6.25 10.07 11.01
C LEU A 74 6.40 9.66 12.48
N SER A 75 5.81 10.44 13.41
CA SER A 75 5.84 10.11 14.84
C SER A 75 5.08 8.80 15.16
N ILE A 76 4.03 8.50 14.40
CA ILE A 76 3.31 7.21 14.47
C ILE A 76 4.19 6.08 13.93
N VAL A 77 4.81 6.25 12.75
CA VAL A 77 5.68 5.23 12.13
C VAL A 77 6.87 4.87 13.03
N MET A 78 7.45 5.86 13.70
CA MET A 78 8.61 5.69 14.57
C MET A 78 8.25 5.18 15.98
N ASN A 79 6.97 4.91 16.26
CA ASN A 79 6.56 4.35 17.55
C ASN A 79 6.95 2.88 17.68
N ASP A 80 7.73 2.51 18.69
CA ASP A 80 8.08 1.10 18.94
C ASP A 80 6.91 0.28 19.52
N THR A 81 5.85 0.93 20.01
CA THR A 81 4.66 0.25 20.56
C THR A 81 3.48 0.34 19.59
N PRO A 82 3.28 -0.68 18.74
CA PRO A 82 2.11 -0.71 17.89
C PRO A 82 0.86 -0.96 18.72
N GLN A 83 0.10 0.09 19.02
CA GLN A 83 -1.17 -0.03 19.73
C GLN A 83 -2.30 -0.32 18.74
N TYR A 84 -2.36 -1.55 18.23
CA TYR A 84 -3.47 -2.03 17.40
C TYR A 84 -4.71 -2.34 18.26
N SER A 85 -5.22 -1.35 18.98
CA SER A 85 -6.48 -1.50 19.73
C SER A 85 -7.69 -1.61 18.78
N ASN A 86 -8.80 -2.10 19.33
CA ASN A 86 -10.09 -2.37 18.66
C ASN A 86 -10.57 -1.22 17.76
N GLY A 87 -11.46 -1.53 16.81
CA GLY A 87 -11.86 -0.73 15.63
C GLY A 87 -12.35 0.72 15.82
N SER A 88 -12.34 1.23 17.05
CA SER A 88 -12.56 2.65 17.40
C SER A 88 -11.38 3.57 17.07
N LYS A 89 -10.16 3.04 16.87
CA LYS A 89 -9.00 3.87 16.51
C LYS A 89 -9.07 4.35 15.04
N PRO A 90 -8.56 5.57 14.74
CA PRO A 90 -8.47 6.07 13.37
C PRO A 90 -7.60 5.19 12.47
N VAL A 91 -7.88 5.22 11.17
CA VAL A 91 -7.09 4.56 10.12
C VAL A 91 -5.65 5.10 10.09
N ALA A 92 -5.42 6.38 10.42
CA ALA A 92 -4.09 7.00 10.53
C ALA A 92 -3.08 6.14 11.29
N ASN A 93 -3.52 5.51 12.39
CA ASN A 93 -2.67 4.71 13.26
C ASN A 93 -2.18 3.41 12.60
N LEU A 94 -2.75 3.03 11.45
CA LEU A 94 -2.32 1.86 10.69
C LEU A 94 -1.16 2.14 9.74
N ILE A 95 -0.77 3.41 9.53
CA ILE A 95 0.29 3.76 8.58
C ILE A 95 1.57 2.95 8.85
N GLN A 96 1.94 2.72 10.11
CA GLN A 96 3.11 1.93 10.50
C GLN A 96 3.13 0.51 9.89
N ARG A 97 1.98 -0.07 9.55
CA ARG A 97 1.86 -1.42 8.97
C ARG A 97 2.13 -1.48 7.47
N TYR A 98 2.03 -0.35 6.77
CA TYR A 98 1.99 -0.30 5.32
C TYR A 98 3.19 0.50 4.77
N PRO A 99 4.41 -0.08 4.79
CA PRO A 99 5.64 0.59 4.35
C PRO A 99 5.56 1.09 2.90
N TYR A 100 4.82 0.39 2.03
CA TYR A 100 4.60 0.80 0.64
C TYR A 100 3.88 2.16 0.48
N LEU A 101 3.27 2.70 1.54
CA LEU A 101 2.66 4.03 1.52
C LEU A 101 3.65 5.16 1.84
N TYR A 102 4.83 4.87 2.39
CA TYR A 102 5.66 5.89 3.05
C TYR A 102 6.15 6.97 2.11
N GLU A 103 6.63 6.62 0.92
CA GLU A 103 7.08 7.62 -0.06
C GLU A 103 5.96 8.59 -0.47
N HIS A 104 4.69 8.20 -0.36
CA HIS A 104 3.55 9.02 -0.77
C HIS A 104 2.76 9.64 0.40
N CYS A 105 3.01 9.18 1.64
CA CYS A 105 2.33 9.69 2.84
C CYS A 105 3.24 10.51 3.75
N LEU A 106 4.56 10.33 3.68
CA LEU A 106 5.55 10.99 4.55
C LEU A 106 6.40 12.03 3.81
N LEU A 107 6.50 11.93 2.48
CA LEU A 107 7.28 12.86 1.67
C LEU A 107 6.38 13.85 0.94
N SER A 108 6.89 15.07 0.83
CA SER A 108 6.32 16.19 0.10
C SER A 108 7.35 16.72 -0.92
N GLU A 109 6.93 17.53 -1.89
CA GLU A 109 7.83 18.07 -2.93
C GLU A 109 9.02 18.88 -2.35
N ASP A 110 8.84 19.47 -1.17
CA ASP A 110 9.84 20.24 -0.42
C ASP A 110 10.73 19.39 0.51
N SER A 111 10.57 18.07 0.50
CA SER A 111 11.35 17.17 1.37
C SER A 111 12.83 17.14 0.98
N SER A 112 13.70 17.46 1.94
CA SER A 112 15.16 17.39 1.74
C SER A 112 15.64 15.98 1.39
N GLN A 113 16.72 15.85 0.62
CA GLN A 113 17.29 14.55 0.22
C GLN A 113 17.62 13.65 1.42
N GLU A 114 18.19 14.21 2.48
CA GLU A 114 18.48 13.48 3.74
C GLU A 114 17.22 12.85 4.32
N TYR A 115 16.13 13.64 4.41
CA TYR A 115 14.85 13.14 4.92
C TYR A 115 14.24 12.06 4.02
N GLN A 116 14.33 12.22 2.70
CA GLN A 116 13.91 11.19 1.74
C GLN A 116 14.68 9.87 1.97
N GLN A 117 15.99 9.94 2.21
CA GLN A 117 16.81 8.76 2.52
C GLN A 117 16.39 8.12 3.84
N THR A 118 16.12 8.90 4.88
CA THR A 118 15.63 8.38 6.17
C THR A 118 14.29 7.66 5.99
N VAL A 119 13.34 8.23 5.25
CA VAL A 119 12.05 7.58 4.98
C VAL A 119 12.23 6.25 4.24
N ARG A 120 13.09 6.21 3.23
CA ARG A 120 13.40 4.96 2.49
C ARG A 120 14.05 3.90 3.36
N GLN A 121 14.95 4.28 4.27
CA GLN A 121 15.58 3.35 5.22
C GLN A 121 14.56 2.76 6.19
N VAL A 122 13.68 3.60 6.75
CA VAL A 122 12.59 3.17 7.63
C VAL A 122 11.63 2.24 6.88
N GLN A 123 11.24 2.60 5.66
CA GLN A 123 10.40 1.78 4.79
C GLN A 123 11.01 0.39 4.55
N ALA A 124 12.29 0.33 4.17
CA ALA A 124 12.99 -0.94 3.93
C ALA A 124 13.09 -1.79 5.19
N MET A 125 13.33 -1.18 6.36
CA MET A 125 13.36 -1.89 7.64
C MET A 125 12.00 -2.51 7.98
N VAL A 126 10.92 -1.73 7.87
CA VAL A 126 9.55 -2.20 8.18
C VAL A 126 9.12 -3.28 7.19
N GLN A 127 9.40 -3.13 5.89
CA GLN A 127 9.11 -4.14 4.87
C GLN A 127 9.83 -5.46 5.17
N ARG A 128 11.14 -5.43 5.44
CA ARG A 128 11.91 -6.65 5.76
C ARG A 128 11.39 -7.37 7.00
N ARG A 129 10.96 -6.60 8.01
CA ARG A 129 10.34 -7.18 9.21
C ARG A 129 9.04 -7.90 8.85
N PHE A 130 8.17 -7.25 8.08
CA PHE A 130 6.92 -7.86 7.62
C PHE A 130 7.17 -9.13 6.79
N ASP A 131 8.09 -9.10 5.83
CA ASP A 131 8.47 -10.25 5.00
C ASP A 131 8.96 -11.43 5.86
N CYS A 132 9.80 -11.15 6.85
CA CYS A 132 10.33 -12.16 7.78
C CYS A 132 9.21 -12.76 8.65
N ASP A 133 8.33 -11.93 9.20
CA ASP A 133 7.23 -12.38 10.06
C ASP A 133 6.20 -13.18 9.26
N LEU A 134 5.93 -12.79 8.00
CA LEU A 134 5.08 -13.55 7.07
C LEU A 134 5.69 -14.92 6.75
N SER A 135 6.98 -14.98 6.44
CA SER A 135 7.69 -16.23 6.14
C SER A 135 7.67 -17.20 7.33
N LYS A 136 7.88 -16.67 8.55
CA LYS A 136 7.79 -17.45 9.80
C LYS A 136 6.39 -18.00 10.02
N TYR A 137 5.37 -17.18 9.83
CA TYR A 137 3.98 -17.60 9.98
C TYR A 137 3.58 -18.68 8.98
N VAL A 138 3.97 -18.52 7.71
CA VAL A 138 3.75 -19.51 6.66
C VAL A 138 4.44 -20.84 7.00
N THR A 139 5.73 -20.79 7.40
CA THR A 139 6.48 -21.98 7.80
C THR A 139 5.83 -22.68 8.99
N TYR A 140 5.33 -21.92 9.96
CA TYR A 140 4.57 -22.44 11.08
C TYR A 140 3.29 -23.17 10.61
N GLN A 141 2.50 -22.57 9.71
CA GLN A 141 1.28 -23.19 9.18
C GLN A 141 1.56 -24.50 8.44
N VAL A 142 2.62 -24.55 7.62
CA VAL A 142 3.04 -25.77 6.90
C VAL A 142 3.41 -26.88 7.89
N ARG A 143 4.20 -26.57 8.92
CA ARG A 143 4.58 -27.55 9.94
C ARG A 143 3.37 -28.08 10.70
N CYS A 144 2.42 -27.21 11.06
CA CYS A 144 1.17 -27.62 11.70
C CYS A 144 0.32 -28.53 10.80
N ALA A 145 0.22 -28.23 9.50
CA ALA A 145 -0.51 -29.05 8.54
C ALA A 145 0.13 -30.44 8.35
N ASN A 146 1.46 -30.51 8.26
CA ASN A 146 2.19 -31.78 8.11
C ASN A 146 2.04 -32.68 9.36
N LEU A 147 2.07 -32.11 10.57
CA LEU A 147 1.79 -32.87 11.79
C LEU A 147 0.37 -33.43 11.83
N ARG A 148 -0.63 -32.65 11.38
CA ARG A 148 -2.02 -33.10 11.30
C ARG A 148 -2.18 -34.26 10.31
N ARG A 149 -1.49 -34.21 9.17
CA ARG A 149 -1.49 -35.29 8.16
C ARG A 149 -0.85 -36.58 8.68
N ASN A 150 0.25 -36.46 9.42
CA ASN A 150 1.01 -37.62 9.89
C ASN A 150 0.40 -38.35 11.10
N ARG A 151 -0.78 -37.95 11.61
CA ARG A 151 -1.54 -38.58 12.74
C ARG A 151 -0.74 -38.90 14.01
N ALA A 152 0.50 -38.44 14.12
CA ALA A 152 1.43 -38.97 15.12
C ALA A 152 1.22 -38.39 16.52
N ILE A 153 0.50 -37.26 16.69
CA ILE A 153 0.51 -36.53 17.97
C ILE A 153 -0.84 -35.84 18.24
N THR A 154 -1.48 -36.19 19.35
CA THR A 154 -2.72 -35.63 19.91
C THR A 154 -2.57 -34.19 20.44
N SER A 155 -1.39 -33.55 20.32
CA SER A 155 -1.09 -32.24 20.90
C SER A 155 0.00 -31.46 20.13
N PRO A 156 -0.31 -30.82 18.99
CA PRO A 156 0.67 -30.06 18.20
C PRO A 156 1.29 -28.86 18.94
N ARG A 157 0.65 -28.36 20.00
CA ARG A 157 1.10 -27.18 20.78
C ARG A 157 2.35 -27.41 21.63
N ARG A 158 2.73 -28.65 21.93
CA ARG A 158 3.92 -28.94 22.76
C ARG A 158 5.24 -28.97 21.97
N ILE A 159 5.18 -29.06 20.64
CA ILE A 159 6.36 -29.31 19.78
C ILE A 159 6.67 -28.11 18.87
N ILE A 160 5.66 -27.35 18.45
CA ILE A 160 5.85 -26.18 17.61
C ILE A 160 5.45 -24.93 18.39
N GLN A 161 6.37 -23.96 18.47
CA GLN A 161 6.07 -22.65 19.05
C GLN A 161 5.03 -21.92 18.18
N PRO A 162 3.92 -21.43 18.77
CA PRO A 162 2.90 -20.71 18.03
C PRO A 162 3.46 -19.39 17.49
N VAL A 163 3.28 -19.16 16.19
CA VAL A 163 3.60 -17.89 15.54
C VAL A 163 2.31 -17.13 15.25
N SER A 164 2.24 -15.87 15.67
CA SER A 164 1.08 -15.02 15.45
C SER A 164 0.95 -14.61 13.99
N ASN A 165 -0.30 -14.43 13.53
CA ASN A 165 -0.57 -13.84 12.21
C ASN A 165 -0.03 -12.40 12.16
N PRO A 166 0.88 -12.05 11.22
CA PRO A 166 1.44 -10.72 11.11
C PRO A 166 0.47 -9.69 10.47
N THR A 167 -0.68 -10.13 9.97
CA THR A 167 -1.69 -9.32 9.27
C THR A 167 -2.89 -9.01 10.17
N LEU A 168 -3.75 -8.08 9.72
CA LEU A 168 -5.07 -7.83 10.35
C LEU A 168 -6.20 -8.69 9.75
N LEU A 169 -5.87 -9.59 8.83
CA LEU A 169 -6.83 -10.52 8.25
C LEU A 169 -7.10 -11.68 9.22
N THR A 170 -8.26 -12.30 9.09
CA THR A 170 -8.50 -13.61 9.72
C THR A 170 -7.58 -14.67 9.11
N GLU A 171 -7.35 -15.79 9.82
CA GLU A 171 -6.50 -16.88 9.30
C GLU A 171 -7.02 -17.43 7.95
N ARG A 172 -8.34 -17.46 7.76
CA ARG A 172 -8.97 -17.92 6.51
C ARG A 172 -8.71 -16.95 5.36
N GLU A 173 -8.86 -15.65 5.61
CA GLU A 173 -8.59 -14.61 4.62
C GLU A 173 -7.11 -14.58 4.23
N LEU A 174 -6.20 -14.69 5.21
CA LEU A 174 -4.77 -14.77 4.93
C LEU A 174 -4.41 -16.02 4.11
N ALA A 175 -4.99 -17.19 4.46
CA ALA A 175 -4.79 -18.41 3.68
C ALA A 175 -5.31 -18.27 2.24
N SER A 176 -6.46 -17.63 2.05
CA SER A 176 -7.02 -17.32 0.73
C SER A 176 -6.11 -16.36 -0.06
N ALA A 177 -5.61 -15.31 0.58
CA ALA A 177 -4.67 -14.36 -0.02
C ALA A 177 -3.36 -15.04 -0.45
N LEU A 178 -2.75 -15.84 0.43
CA LEU A 178 -1.54 -16.59 0.11
C LEU A 178 -1.78 -17.58 -1.04
N LYS A 179 -2.90 -18.30 -1.02
CA LYS A 179 -3.28 -19.19 -2.13
C LYS A 179 -3.45 -18.42 -3.44
N GLN A 180 -4.03 -17.23 -3.41
CA GLN A 180 -4.23 -16.41 -4.60
C GLN A 180 -2.91 -15.85 -5.15
N PHE A 181 -2.02 -15.33 -4.30
CA PHE A 181 -0.83 -14.62 -4.78
C PHE A 181 0.36 -15.56 -5.04
N PHE A 182 0.47 -16.64 -4.29
CA PHE A 182 1.56 -17.62 -4.46
C PHE A 182 1.14 -18.84 -5.28
N GLY A 183 -0.15 -19.19 -5.27
CA GLY A 183 -0.66 -20.40 -5.89
C GLY A 183 -0.82 -20.36 -7.39
N LYS A 184 -1.33 -21.49 -7.90
CA LYS A 184 -1.78 -21.64 -9.28
C LYS A 184 -3.21 -21.09 -9.37
N VAL A 185 -3.35 -19.96 -10.07
CA VAL A 185 -4.58 -19.15 -10.10
C VAL A 185 -5.36 -19.38 -11.40
N GLN A 186 -4.67 -19.69 -12.49
CA GLN A 186 -5.26 -20.01 -13.79
C GLN A 186 -4.84 -21.41 -14.21
N GLY A 187 -5.59 -22.41 -13.76
CA GLY A 187 -5.27 -23.82 -13.98
C GLY A 187 -3.94 -24.20 -13.31
N SER A 188 -2.91 -24.46 -14.10
CA SER A 188 -1.57 -24.83 -13.61
C SER A 188 -0.60 -23.66 -13.42
N TYR A 189 -1.02 -22.44 -13.74
CA TYR A 189 -0.14 -21.26 -13.84
C TYR A 189 -0.27 -20.30 -12.66
N THR A 190 0.87 -19.79 -12.19
CA THR A 190 0.95 -18.69 -11.23
C THR A 190 0.79 -17.34 -11.93
N TYR A 191 0.56 -16.24 -11.20
CA TYR A 191 0.52 -14.91 -11.81
C TYR A 191 1.80 -14.55 -12.57
N GLN A 192 2.97 -15.01 -12.10
CA GLN A 192 4.24 -14.76 -12.79
C GLN A 192 4.31 -15.50 -14.13
N ASP A 193 3.79 -16.73 -14.19
CA ASP A 193 3.77 -17.52 -15.43
C ASP A 193 2.84 -16.88 -16.46
N VAL A 194 1.65 -16.46 -16.04
CA VAL A 194 0.67 -15.81 -16.93
C VAL A 194 1.20 -14.47 -17.42
N ALA A 195 1.81 -13.65 -16.56
CA ALA A 195 2.42 -12.38 -16.97
C ALA A 195 3.61 -12.58 -17.93
N ARG A 196 4.42 -13.62 -17.71
CA ARG A 196 5.52 -13.97 -18.63
C ARG A 196 4.99 -14.40 -20.00
N SER A 197 3.95 -15.23 -20.02
CA SER A 197 3.29 -15.65 -21.27
C SER A 197 2.75 -14.44 -22.05
N PHE A 198 2.09 -13.51 -21.36
CA PHE A 198 1.62 -12.27 -21.96
C PHE A 198 2.76 -11.43 -22.54
N HIS A 199 3.90 -11.33 -21.84
CA HIS A 199 5.08 -10.63 -22.36
C HIS A 199 5.64 -11.27 -23.63
N THR A 200 5.78 -12.59 -23.66
CA THR A 200 6.26 -13.30 -24.84
C THR A 200 5.32 -13.10 -26.02
N HIS A 201 4.00 -13.10 -25.80
CA HIS A 201 3.02 -12.87 -26.86
C HIS A 201 3.03 -11.42 -27.36
N SER A 202 3.02 -10.46 -26.43
CA SER A 202 2.95 -9.03 -26.75
C SER A 202 4.17 -8.47 -27.49
N GLN A 203 5.32 -9.16 -27.45
CA GLN A 203 6.50 -8.80 -28.25
C GLN A 203 6.28 -8.92 -29.75
N HIS A 204 5.33 -9.75 -30.18
CA HIS A 204 5.03 -10.00 -31.59
C HIS A 204 3.80 -9.23 -32.08
N THR A 205 3.16 -8.43 -31.22
CA THR A 205 1.96 -7.69 -31.56
C THR A 205 2.29 -6.53 -32.51
N ALA A 206 1.65 -6.53 -33.68
CA ALA A 206 1.95 -5.58 -34.76
C ALA A 206 1.47 -4.16 -34.46
N CYS A 207 0.33 -4.00 -33.80
CA CYS A 207 -0.23 -2.69 -33.50
C CYS A 207 -0.75 -2.59 -32.06
N PHE A 208 -0.82 -1.37 -31.54
CA PHE A 208 -1.21 -1.12 -30.16
C PHE A 208 -2.67 -1.43 -29.87
N LYS A 209 -3.53 -1.36 -30.89
CA LYS A 209 -4.93 -1.78 -30.75
C LYS A 209 -5.02 -3.26 -30.35
N ASP A 210 -4.32 -4.14 -31.07
CA ASP A 210 -4.29 -5.57 -30.77
C ASP A 210 -3.71 -5.82 -29.37
N PHE A 211 -2.67 -5.06 -28.99
CA PHE A 211 -2.11 -5.15 -27.63
C PHE A 211 -3.15 -4.82 -26.56
N LYS A 212 -4.02 -3.82 -26.80
CA LYS A 212 -5.10 -3.47 -25.86
C LYS A 212 -6.17 -4.57 -25.80
N GLU A 213 -6.44 -5.26 -26.89
CA GLU A 213 -7.35 -6.41 -26.94
C GLU A 213 -6.78 -7.60 -26.15
N ASP A 214 -5.50 -7.95 -26.39
CA ASP A 214 -4.79 -8.98 -25.63
C ASP A 214 -4.74 -8.64 -24.13
N LEU A 215 -4.48 -7.38 -23.79
CA LEU A 215 -4.45 -6.91 -22.40
C LEU A 215 -5.82 -7.03 -21.75
N TYR A 216 -6.90 -6.74 -22.47
CA TYR A 216 -8.26 -6.93 -21.98
C TYR A 216 -8.52 -8.41 -21.64
N GLU A 217 -8.27 -9.32 -22.60
CA GLU A 217 -8.45 -10.76 -22.41
C GLU A 217 -7.61 -11.30 -21.25
N TYR A 218 -6.34 -10.88 -21.19
CA TYR A 218 -5.46 -11.19 -20.07
C TYR A 218 -6.06 -10.79 -18.74
N LEU A 219 -6.62 -9.58 -18.61
CA LEU A 219 -7.17 -9.08 -17.35
C LEU A 219 -8.44 -9.83 -16.93
N ILE A 220 -9.38 -10.06 -17.86
CA ILE A 220 -10.67 -10.70 -17.56
C ILE A 220 -10.58 -12.21 -17.36
N ALA A 221 -9.51 -12.87 -17.80
CA ALA A 221 -9.35 -14.33 -17.69
C ALA A 221 -9.42 -14.90 -16.27
N SER A 222 -9.32 -14.07 -15.22
CA SER A 222 -9.48 -14.48 -13.81
C SER A 222 -10.71 -13.88 -13.13
N ILE A 223 -11.56 -13.19 -13.88
CA ILE A 223 -12.79 -12.56 -13.38
C ILE A 223 -13.96 -13.51 -13.65
N ASP A 224 -14.85 -13.65 -12.66
CA ASP A 224 -16.06 -14.47 -12.82
C ASP A 224 -16.88 -13.99 -14.03
N PRO A 225 -17.16 -14.86 -15.02
CA PRO A 225 -18.01 -14.53 -16.16
C PRO A 225 -19.38 -13.97 -15.78
N ALA A 226 -19.95 -14.37 -14.62
CA ALA A 226 -21.25 -13.88 -14.15
C ALA A 226 -21.20 -12.40 -13.75
N TYR A 227 -20.15 -11.96 -13.07
CA TYR A 227 -19.94 -10.54 -12.75
C TYR A 227 -19.50 -9.74 -13.98
N GLY A 228 -18.55 -10.29 -14.76
CA GLY A 228 -18.02 -9.62 -15.94
C GLY A 228 -19.08 -9.28 -16.98
N LYS A 229 -20.08 -10.15 -17.17
CA LYS A 229 -21.19 -9.95 -18.12
C LYS A 229 -22.16 -8.83 -17.73
N GLN A 230 -22.17 -8.37 -16.47
CA GLN A 230 -23.15 -7.37 -16.03
C GLN A 230 -22.83 -5.98 -16.60
N GLN A 231 -21.69 -5.37 -16.26
CA GLN A 231 -21.26 -4.07 -16.82
C GLN A 231 -19.75 -3.83 -16.78
N PHE A 232 -19.02 -4.46 -15.85
CA PHE A 232 -17.60 -4.18 -15.63
C PHE A 232 -16.74 -4.45 -16.88
N ASN A 233 -16.90 -5.61 -17.53
CA ASN A 233 -16.09 -5.96 -18.70
C ASN A 233 -16.28 -4.96 -19.84
N LYS A 234 -17.54 -4.52 -20.08
CA LYS A 234 -17.83 -3.50 -21.08
C LYS A 234 -17.15 -2.17 -20.74
N ARG A 235 -17.23 -1.73 -19.47
CA ARG A 235 -16.56 -0.50 -19.02
C ARG A 235 -15.04 -0.59 -19.14
N LEU A 236 -14.45 -1.72 -18.76
CA LEU A 236 -13.01 -1.97 -18.88
C LEU A 236 -12.57 -1.97 -20.34
N TYR A 237 -13.28 -2.68 -21.21
CA TYR A 237 -13.01 -2.72 -22.65
C TYR A 237 -13.07 -1.32 -23.26
N THR A 238 -14.16 -0.58 -23.02
CA THR A 238 -14.30 0.80 -23.50
C THR A 238 -13.19 1.71 -22.98
N HIS A 239 -12.83 1.59 -21.69
CA HIS A 239 -11.74 2.38 -21.10
C HIS A 239 -10.40 2.08 -21.76
N LEU A 240 -10.09 0.81 -22.00
CA LEU A 240 -8.89 0.39 -22.71
C LEU A 240 -8.88 0.95 -24.13
N GLN A 241 -9.93 0.73 -24.91
CA GLN A 241 -9.98 1.20 -26.30
C GLN A 241 -9.84 2.71 -26.42
N ASN A 242 -10.42 3.48 -25.49
CA ASN A 242 -10.30 4.94 -25.43
C ASN A 242 -8.96 5.44 -24.85
N THR A 243 -8.08 4.54 -24.41
CA THR A 243 -6.74 4.91 -23.93
C THR A 243 -5.77 4.97 -25.11
N LEU A 244 -5.19 6.17 -25.33
CA LEU A 244 -4.22 6.46 -26.40
C LEU A 244 -4.69 6.02 -27.81
N PRO A 245 -5.93 6.35 -28.24
CA PRO A 245 -6.45 5.92 -29.54
C PRO A 245 -5.61 6.43 -30.72
N GLU A 246 -4.91 7.55 -30.54
CA GLU A 246 -4.05 8.13 -31.56
C GLU A 246 -2.77 7.30 -31.85
N TRP A 247 -2.52 6.25 -31.07
CA TRP A 247 -1.35 5.38 -31.20
C TRP A 247 -1.74 3.95 -31.61
N ASP A 248 -3.01 3.69 -31.92
CA ASP A 248 -3.57 2.35 -32.17
C ASP A 248 -2.84 1.58 -33.27
N TYR A 249 -2.40 2.28 -34.31
CA TYR A 249 -1.71 1.71 -35.46
C TYR A 249 -0.17 1.70 -35.31
N GLN A 250 0.36 2.10 -34.16
CA GLN A 250 1.80 2.06 -33.88
C GLN A 250 2.18 0.76 -33.18
N THR A 251 3.44 0.34 -33.36
CA THR A 251 4.00 -0.80 -32.63
C THR A 251 4.06 -0.49 -31.13
N PRO A 252 3.57 -1.38 -30.24
CA PRO A 252 3.63 -1.18 -28.79
C PRO A 252 5.05 -0.88 -28.32
N ASN A 253 5.23 0.21 -27.57
CA ASN A 253 6.49 0.54 -26.92
C ASN A 253 6.31 0.70 -25.41
N GLU A 254 7.43 0.75 -24.69
CA GLU A 254 7.41 0.79 -23.23
C GLU A 254 6.65 2.02 -22.67
N PHE A 255 6.76 3.18 -23.30
CA PHE A 255 6.04 4.38 -22.87
C PHE A 255 4.52 4.18 -22.95
N MET A 256 4.04 3.60 -24.06
CA MET A 256 2.62 3.30 -24.27
C MET A 256 2.11 2.31 -23.23
N VAL A 257 2.88 1.25 -22.95
CA VAL A 257 2.54 0.26 -21.91
C VAL A 257 2.47 0.90 -20.53
N VAL A 258 3.49 1.67 -20.13
CA VAL A 258 3.50 2.37 -18.83
C VAL A 258 2.29 3.28 -18.72
N ARG A 259 2.01 4.08 -19.74
CA ARG A 259 0.90 5.04 -19.72
C ARG A 259 -0.46 4.36 -19.66
N THR A 260 -0.67 3.27 -20.41
CA THR A 260 -1.91 2.47 -20.33
C THR A 260 -2.07 1.81 -18.98
N CYS A 261 -1.03 1.18 -18.43
CA CYS A 261 -1.07 0.60 -17.09
C CYS A 261 -1.36 1.66 -16.01
N THR A 262 -0.76 2.86 -16.09
CA THR A 262 -1.09 3.97 -15.19
C THR A 262 -2.56 4.39 -15.32
N GLN A 263 -3.09 4.53 -16.54
CA GLN A 263 -4.50 4.90 -16.73
C GLN A 263 -5.46 3.82 -16.23
N LEU A 264 -5.11 2.55 -16.36
CA LEU A 264 -5.86 1.45 -15.77
C LEU A 264 -5.91 1.54 -14.24
N LEU A 265 -4.78 1.80 -13.59
CA LEU A 265 -4.75 1.95 -12.13
C LEU A 265 -5.56 3.18 -11.65
N ASN A 266 -5.61 4.25 -12.44
CA ASN A 266 -6.47 5.40 -12.15
C ASN A 266 -7.95 5.02 -12.19
N PHE A 267 -8.35 4.25 -13.22
CA PHE A 267 -9.72 3.80 -13.44
C PHE A 267 -10.19 2.77 -12.40
N LEU A 268 -9.32 1.82 -12.05
CA LEU A 268 -9.65 0.72 -11.15
C LEU A 268 -9.60 1.10 -9.67
N VAL A 269 -8.71 2.02 -9.27
CA VAL A 269 -8.49 2.36 -7.86
C VAL A 269 -9.04 3.75 -7.52
N VAL A 270 -8.36 4.81 -7.96
CA VAL A 270 -8.75 6.20 -7.71
C VAL A 270 -8.01 7.18 -8.62
N GLU A 271 -8.73 8.10 -9.27
CA GLU A 271 -8.14 9.00 -10.25
C GLU A 271 -7.28 10.12 -9.64
N SER A 272 -7.76 10.77 -8.58
CA SER A 272 -7.14 11.99 -8.06
C SER A 272 -7.42 12.21 -6.58
N PRO A 273 -6.49 12.81 -5.80
CA PRO A 273 -6.75 13.22 -4.43
C PRO A 273 -7.81 14.33 -4.30
N LYS A 274 -7.99 15.17 -5.34
CA LYS A 274 -8.98 16.26 -5.32
C LYS A 274 -10.41 15.76 -5.41
N ARG A 275 -10.61 14.61 -6.07
CA ARG A 275 -11.88 13.93 -6.24
C ARG A 275 -11.61 12.43 -6.12
N PRO A 276 -11.58 11.87 -4.90
CA PRO A 276 -11.28 10.47 -4.69
C PRO A 276 -12.46 9.60 -5.12
N ASN A 277 -12.81 9.62 -6.41
CA ASN A 277 -13.81 8.71 -6.95
C ASN A 277 -13.18 7.31 -7.06
N HIS A 278 -13.60 6.43 -6.17
CA HIS A 278 -13.13 5.06 -6.06
C HIS A 278 -14.31 4.07 -6.10
N TYR A 279 -15.44 4.46 -6.71
CA TYR A 279 -16.62 3.59 -6.83
C TYR A 279 -16.31 2.31 -7.61
N THR A 280 -15.51 2.38 -8.68
CA THR A 280 -15.06 1.19 -9.42
C THR A 280 -14.32 0.21 -8.50
N PHE A 281 -13.46 0.73 -7.61
CA PHE A 281 -12.71 -0.08 -6.66
C PHE A 281 -13.61 -0.75 -5.64
N VAL A 282 -14.54 0.01 -5.06
CA VAL A 282 -15.51 -0.52 -4.07
C VAL A 282 -16.43 -1.54 -4.72
N ASP A 283 -16.93 -1.28 -5.93
CA ASP A 283 -17.76 -2.22 -6.69
C ASP A 283 -17.02 -3.54 -6.96
N LEU A 284 -15.75 -3.47 -7.36
CA LEU A 284 -14.91 -4.66 -7.53
C LEU A 284 -14.75 -5.44 -6.22
N ILE A 285 -14.48 -4.75 -5.10
CA ILE A 285 -14.36 -5.40 -3.79
C ILE A 285 -15.68 -6.04 -3.37
N THR A 286 -16.81 -5.35 -3.55
CA THR A 286 -18.13 -5.84 -3.14
C THR A 286 -18.53 -7.09 -3.92
N ASN A 287 -18.20 -7.17 -5.21
CA ASN A 287 -18.65 -8.27 -6.06
C ASN A 287 -17.62 -9.41 -6.20
N LEU A 288 -16.32 -9.11 -6.26
CA LEU A 288 -15.25 -10.10 -6.44
C LEU A 288 -14.51 -10.43 -5.14
N GLY A 289 -14.64 -9.59 -4.12
CA GLY A 289 -13.84 -9.67 -2.92
C GLY A 289 -12.46 -9.02 -3.09
N THR A 290 -11.87 -8.69 -1.95
CA THR A 290 -10.62 -7.93 -1.86
C THR A 290 -9.43 -8.66 -2.45
N THR A 291 -9.35 -9.98 -2.24
CA THR A 291 -8.24 -10.83 -2.70
C THR A 291 -8.16 -10.88 -4.23
N ILE A 292 -9.30 -11.12 -4.90
CA ILE A 292 -9.38 -11.18 -6.37
C ILE A 292 -9.14 -9.81 -6.98
N THR A 293 -9.75 -8.76 -6.40
CA THR A 293 -9.53 -7.37 -6.83
C THR A 293 -8.07 -6.97 -6.75
N THR A 294 -7.39 -7.32 -5.65
CA THR A 294 -5.94 -7.08 -5.52
C THR A 294 -5.15 -7.90 -6.56
N GLY A 295 -5.56 -9.14 -6.82
CA GLY A 295 -4.99 -9.96 -7.89
C GLY A 295 -5.04 -9.30 -9.26
N LEU A 296 -6.16 -8.67 -9.61
CA LEU A 296 -6.30 -7.89 -10.84
C LEU A 296 -5.28 -6.74 -10.92
N LEU A 297 -5.08 -6.00 -9.82
CA LEU A 297 -4.10 -4.91 -9.77
C LEU A 297 -2.67 -5.44 -9.91
N ILE A 298 -2.36 -6.57 -9.29
CA ILE A 298 -1.04 -7.20 -9.34
C ILE A 298 -0.72 -7.73 -10.73
N LYS A 299 -1.70 -8.28 -11.46
CA LYS A 299 -1.56 -8.64 -12.88
C LYS A 299 -1.06 -7.46 -13.72
N ILE A 300 -1.62 -6.26 -13.52
CA ILE A 300 -1.18 -5.03 -14.21
C ILE A 300 0.27 -4.69 -13.85
N VAL A 301 0.63 -4.73 -12.57
CA VAL A 301 2.00 -4.41 -12.11
C VAL A 301 3.02 -5.46 -12.56
N LEU A 302 2.64 -6.72 -12.68
CA LEU A 302 3.52 -7.78 -13.17
C LEU A 302 3.85 -7.63 -14.65
N ILE A 303 2.91 -7.13 -15.46
CA ILE A 303 3.18 -6.74 -16.86
C ILE A 303 4.06 -5.48 -16.91
N CYS A 304 3.82 -4.49 -16.05
CA CYS A 304 4.62 -3.27 -16.06
C CYS A 304 5.13 -2.92 -14.67
N ARG A 305 6.30 -3.46 -14.31
CA ARG A 305 6.88 -3.23 -12.97
C ARG A 305 7.11 -1.76 -12.65
N LYS A 306 7.34 -0.94 -13.69
CA LYS A 306 7.49 0.53 -13.59
C LYS A 306 6.23 1.21 -13.02
N VAL A 307 5.05 0.59 -13.07
CA VAL A 307 3.83 1.15 -12.49
C VAL A 307 3.61 0.82 -11.01
N LYS A 308 4.49 0.05 -10.36
CA LYS A 308 4.37 -0.26 -8.93
C LYS A 308 4.24 1.01 -8.05
N PRO A 309 5.11 2.04 -8.19
CA PRO A 309 4.95 3.27 -7.41
C PRO A 309 3.64 4.01 -7.70
N TYR A 310 3.08 3.84 -8.90
CA TYR A 310 1.77 4.41 -9.22
C TYR A 310 0.67 3.71 -8.43
N LEU A 311 0.69 2.38 -8.33
CA LEU A 311 -0.27 1.63 -7.51
C LEU A 311 -0.18 2.05 -6.03
N GLU A 312 1.04 2.14 -5.50
CA GLU A 312 1.31 2.60 -4.13
C GLU A 312 0.73 4.00 -3.88
N LYS A 313 0.91 4.92 -4.85
CA LYS A 313 0.31 6.26 -4.82
C LYS A 313 -1.22 6.24 -4.88
N ARG A 314 -1.84 5.31 -5.62
CA ARG A 314 -3.31 5.21 -5.63
C ARG A 314 -3.85 4.81 -4.26
N PHE A 315 -3.19 3.86 -3.59
CA PHE A 315 -3.57 3.46 -2.23
C PHE A 315 -3.25 4.53 -1.18
N SER A 316 -2.21 5.33 -1.37
CA SER A 316 -1.95 6.46 -0.47
C SER A 316 -3.04 7.53 -0.54
N ILE A 317 -3.61 7.76 -1.73
CA ILE A 317 -4.77 8.66 -1.87
C ILE A 317 -5.97 8.13 -1.08
N LEU A 318 -6.28 6.83 -1.18
CA LEU A 318 -7.36 6.21 -0.40
C LEU A 318 -7.09 6.28 1.10
N PHE A 319 -5.86 5.95 1.52
CA PHE A 319 -5.46 6.02 2.92
C PHE A 319 -5.62 7.44 3.47
N ASN A 320 -5.13 8.45 2.74
CA ASN A 320 -5.24 9.85 3.13
C ASN A 320 -6.69 10.34 3.20
N HIS A 321 -7.54 9.87 2.28
CA HIS A 321 -8.96 10.22 2.26
C HIS A 321 -9.70 9.73 3.51
N TYR A 322 -9.33 8.55 4.01
CA TYR A 322 -9.98 7.88 5.14
C TYR A 322 -9.18 7.96 6.46
N GLU A 323 -8.11 8.76 6.52
CA GLU A 323 -7.17 8.78 7.63
C GLU A 323 -7.84 9.09 8.99
N SER A 324 -8.80 10.03 8.99
CA SER A 324 -9.58 10.44 10.17
C SER A 324 -10.71 9.47 10.52
N GLU A 325 -11.11 8.61 9.59
CA GLU A 325 -12.19 7.66 9.79
C GLU A 325 -11.78 6.52 10.71
N THR A 326 -12.78 5.92 11.36
CA THR A 326 -12.55 4.72 12.18
C THR A 326 -12.43 3.49 11.28
N ARG A 327 -11.76 2.45 11.76
CA ARG A 327 -11.63 1.19 11.00
C ARG A 327 -12.99 0.57 10.67
N ASN A 328 -13.98 0.77 11.54
CA ASN A 328 -15.32 0.21 11.37
C ASN A 328 -16.16 0.98 10.33
N SER A 329 -15.88 2.27 10.09
CA SER A 329 -16.63 3.04 9.06
C SER A 329 -16.16 2.73 7.64
N VAL A 330 -15.01 2.09 7.47
CA VAL A 330 -14.42 1.76 6.15
C VAL A 330 -13.95 0.29 6.11
N PRO A 331 -14.88 -0.69 6.24
CA PRO A 331 -14.53 -2.10 6.43
C PRO A 331 -13.80 -2.73 5.24
N TRP A 332 -13.88 -2.13 4.05
CA TRP A 332 -13.19 -2.60 2.84
C TRP A 332 -11.72 -2.18 2.79
N LEU A 333 -11.34 -1.08 3.45
CA LEU A 333 -10.01 -0.46 3.27
C LEU A 333 -8.91 -1.28 3.94
N VAL A 334 -9.11 -1.71 5.19
CA VAL A 334 -8.09 -2.48 5.91
C VAL A 334 -7.80 -3.81 5.22
N PRO A 335 -8.80 -4.65 4.85
CA PRO A 335 -8.53 -5.84 4.06
C PRO A 335 -7.80 -5.55 2.74
N SER A 336 -8.09 -4.42 2.09
CA SER A 336 -7.45 -4.03 0.82
C SER A 336 -5.98 -3.68 1.03
N LEU A 337 -5.67 -2.93 2.08
CA LEU A 337 -4.30 -2.60 2.44
C LEU A 337 -3.49 -3.84 2.86
N GLU A 338 -4.10 -4.78 3.59
CA GLU A 338 -3.44 -6.03 3.98
C GLU A 338 -3.22 -6.96 2.77
N ASN A 339 -4.21 -7.13 1.88
CA ASN A 339 -4.05 -7.93 0.67
C ASN A 339 -2.96 -7.36 -0.24
N LEU A 340 -2.94 -6.04 -0.44
CA LEU A 340 -1.89 -5.40 -1.22
C LEU A 340 -0.51 -5.60 -0.57
N ASN A 341 -0.40 -5.47 0.76
CA ASN A 341 0.87 -5.68 1.46
C ASN A 341 1.40 -7.10 1.25
N ILE A 342 0.52 -8.11 1.39
CA ILE A 342 0.86 -9.52 1.16
C ILE A 342 1.31 -9.71 -0.29
N ALA A 343 0.53 -9.23 -1.26
CA ALA A 343 0.84 -9.41 -2.67
C ALA A 343 2.15 -8.74 -3.09
N LEU A 344 2.43 -7.53 -2.58
CA LEU A 344 3.70 -6.85 -2.80
C LEU A 344 4.87 -7.64 -2.19
N SER A 345 4.69 -8.21 -1.01
CA SER A 345 5.72 -9.01 -0.33
C SER A 345 6.01 -10.32 -1.06
N VAL A 346 4.98 -10.98 -1.58
CA VAL A 346 5.09 -12.23 -2.36
C VAL A 346 5.77 -12.01 -3.71
N HIS A 347 5.41 -10.95 -4.44
CA HIS A 347 5.85 -10.77 -5.84
C HIS A 347 7.05 -9.83 -6.01
N PHE A 348 7.27 -8.90 -5.08
CA PHE A 348 8.31 -7.86 -5.18
C PHE A 348 9.15 -7.74 -3.90
N GLY A 349 8.81 -8.47 -2.85
CA GLY A 349 9.52 -8.48 -1.58
C GLY A 349 10.51 -9.63 -1.45
N SER A 350 10.92 -9.87 -0.20
CA SER A 350 11.88 -10.90 0.20
C SER A 350 11.24 -12.04 1.02
N ALA A 351 9.91 -12.10 1.06
CA ALA A 351 9.20 -13.13 1.80
C ALA A 351 9.44 -14.51 1.16
N ASP A 352 10.05 -15.43 1.91
CA ASP A 352 10.23 -16.81 1.49
C ASP A 352 8.99 -17.63 1.87
N ILE A 353 8.21 -17.95 0.84
CA ILE A 353 6.93 -18.63 0.94
C ILE A 353 6.99 -19.99 0.24
N SER A 354 8.17 -20.42 -0.23
CA SER A 354 8.35 -21.64 -1.03
C SER A 354 7.85 -22.91 -0.35
N CYS A 355 7.82 -22.95 0.99
CA CYS A 355 7.30 -24.08 1.76
C CYS A 355 5.78 -24.28 1.63
N LEU A 356 5.01 -23.30 1.14
CA LEU A 356 3.57 -23.46 0.87
C LEU A 356 3.26 -24.55 -0.15
N ASN A 357 4.18 -24.84 -1.08
CA ASN A 357 4.03 -25.90 -2.08
C ASN A 357 3.80 -27.29 -1.45
N GLN A 358 4.09 -27.48 -0.16
CA GLN A 358 3.86 -28.74 0.55
C GLN A 358 2.41 -28.91 1.00
N ILE A 359 1.64 -27.82 1.10
CA ILE A 359 0.28 -27.83 1.63
C ILE A 359 -0.81 -27.40 0.65
N MET A 360 -0.41 -26.71 -0.42
CA MET A 360 -1.25 -26.38 -1.57
C MET A 360 -1.33 -27.55 -2.54
#